data_AF-A0A4Q0J4P9-F1
#
_entry.id   AF-A0A4Q0J4P9-F1
#
_cell.length_a   1.000
_cell.length_b   1.000
_cell.length_c   1.000
_cell.angle_alpha   90.00
_cell.angle_beta   90.00
_cell.angle_gamma   90.00
#
_symmetry.space_group_name_H-M   'P 1'
#
loop_
_entity.id
_entity.type
_entity.pdbx_description
1 polymer ?
#
loop_
_entity_poly.entity_id
_entity_poly.type
_entity_poly.pdbx_seq_one_letter_code
_entity_poly.pdbx_strand_id
1 'polypeptide(L)'
;MAHTYITCSFCGKREDLELFRTISSPLVSKMRTERLCFDCAYWKQWMKHPEPETIIVSGCVYKQSGPLFKPKHQQLRANAIKFLMDKSTRNVYGCLGLALRGRIPHQFSKLLPDQFQFISSDTYQRINGFEAEMCLSKGCFDRYHCIWYNSSVAEPEEPWNTIPKNYQIGSENCPSFVNKYDFDND
;
A
#
# COMPACT_ATOMS: atom_id res chain seq x y z
N MET A 1 22.80 -6.40 -36.16
CA MET A 1 21.52 -7.14 -36.26
C MET A 1 20.40 -6.11 -36.18
N ALA A 2 19.33 -6.23 -36.97
CA ALA A 2 18.22 -5.29 -36.92
C ALA A 2 17.38 -5.53 -35.65
N HIS A 3 17.19 -4.49 -34.83
CA HIS A 3 16.41 -4.58 -33.60
C HIS A 3 14.91 -4.50 -33.94
N THR A 4 14.15 -5.48 -33.48
CA THR A 4 12.69 -5.52 -33.65
C THR A 4 12.03 -4.94 -32.41
N TYR A 5 11.48 -3.73 -32.52
CA TYR A 5 10.75 -3.09 -31.43
C TYR A 5 9.25 -3.28 -31.56
N ILE A 6 8.57 -3.47 -30.42
CA ILE A 6 7.11 -3.34 -30.31
C ILE A 6 6.77 -2.14 -29.43
N THR A 7 5.61 -1.53 -29.69
CA THR A 7 4.98 -0.58 -28.79
C THR A 7 3.89 -1.29 -28.01
N CYS A 8 3.97 -1.26 -26.68
CA CYS A 8 3.04 -1.94 -25.80
C CYS A 8 1.61 -1.40 -25.99
N SER A 9 0.67 -2.29 -26.32
CA SER A 9 -0.74 -1.97 -26.52
C SER A 9 -1.44 -1.48 -25.25
N PHE A 10 -0.84 -1.69 -24.07
CA PHE A 10 -1.42 -1.30 -22.79
C PHE A 10 -0.82 0.00 -22.21
N CYS A 11 0.50 0.13 -22.20
CA CYS A 11 1.17 1.28 -21.56
C CYS A 11 1.94 2.18 -22.54
N GLY A 12 1.98 1.85 -23.84
CA GLY A 12 2.72 2.63 -24.84
C GLY A 12 4.25 2.52 -24.77
N LYS A 13 4.82 1.80 -23.81
CA LYS A 13 6.28 1.58 -23.70
C LYS A 13 6.80 0.84 -24.95
N ARG A 14 7.93 1.30 -25.50
CA ARG A 14 8.66 0.55 -26.53
C ARG A 14 9.53 -0.53 -25.88
N GLU A 15 9.43 -1.75 -26.38
CA GLU A 15 10.16 -2.92 -25.88
C GLU A 15 10.94 -3.55 -27.04
N ASP A 16 12.19 -3.91 -26.78
CA ASP A 16 13.05 -4.59 -27.76
C ASP A 16 12.83 -6.10 -27.66
N LEU A 17 12.24 -6.69 -28.71
CA LEU A 17 11.98 -8.13 -28.73
C LEU A 17 13.24 -8.97 -28.95
N GLU A 18 14.34 -8.38 -29.43
CA GLU A 18 15.59 -9.14 -29.60
C GLU A 18 16.14 -9.60 -28.25
N LEU A 19 15.88 -8.86 -27.16
CA LEU A 19 16.24 -9.27 -25.79
C LEU A 19 15.58 -10.60 -25.36
N PHE A 20 14.48 -10.97 -26.02
CA PHE A 20 13.70 -12.18 -25.71
C PHE A 20 13.75 -13.22 -26.84
N ARG A 21 14.63 -13.03 -27.84
CA ARG A 21 14.63 -13.87 -29.05
C ARG A 21 14.84 -15.35 -28.76
N THR A 22 15.77 -15.67 -27.86
CA THR A 22 16.12 -17.04 -27.47
C THR A 22 15.25 -17.59 -26.34
N ILE A 23 14.37 -16.78 -25.75
CA ILE A 23 13.55 -17.16 -24.61
C ILE A 23 12.21 -17.73 -25.10
N SER A 24 12.03 -19.03 -24.92
CA SER A 24 10.78 -19.74 -25.20
C SER A 24 9.97 -19.93 -23.90
N SER A 25 9.27 -18.88 -23.46
CA SER A 25 8.37 -18.95 -22.31
C SER A 25 6.94 -18.51 -22.67
N PRO A 26 5.90 -19.00 -21.97
CA PRO A 26 4.52 -18.56 -22.20
C PRO A 26 4.35 -17.03 -22.10
N LEU A 27 5.13 -16.39 -21.24
CA LEU A 27 5.15 -14.95 -21.08
C LEU A 27 5.63 -14.23 -22.35
N VAL A 28 6.73 -14.69 -22.97
CA VAL A 28 7.26 -14.11 -24.21
C VAL A 28 6.31 -14.37 -25.39
N SER A 29 5.68 -15.55 -25.45
CA SER A 29 4.63 -15.82 -26.43
C SER A 29 3.47 -14.83 -26.29
N LYS A 30 3.03 -14.55 -25.06
CA LYS A 30 1.99 -13.57 -24.78
C LYS A 30 2.40 -12.15 -25.14
N MET A 31 3.64 -11.74 -24.87
CA MET A 31 4.18 -10.44 -25.29
C MET A 31 4.07 -10.25 -26.81
N ARG A 32 4.42 -11.29 -27.59
CA ARG A 32 4.35 -11.26 -29.06
C ARG A 32 2.90 -11.23 -29.58
N THR A 33 2.04 -12.10 -29.06
CA THR A 33 0.64 -12.22 -29.50
C THR A 33 -0.21 -11.00 -29.13
N GLU A 34 -0.06 -10.48 -27.91
CA GLU A 34 -0.86 -9.35 -27.40
C GLU A 34 -0.19 -7.98 -27.60
N ARG A 35 1.02 -7.95 -28.19
CA ARG A 35 1.87 -6.76 -28.34
C ARG A 35 2.06 -6.02 -27.01
N LEU A 36 2.54 -6.72 -25.99
CA LEU A 36 2.76 -6.17 -24.65
C LEU A 36 4.25 -6.06 -24.34
N CYS A 37 4.65 -5.02 -23.60
CA CYS A 37 5.96 -5.01 -22.95
C CYS A 37 6.02 -6.10 -21.86
N PHE A 38 7.23 -6.41 -21.41
CA PHE A 38 7.46 -7.45 -20.41
C PHE A 38 6.66 -7.21 -19.13
N ASP A 39 6.71 -5.99 -18.58
CA ASP A 39 6.00 -5.61 -17.36
C ASP A 39 4.49 -5.83 -17.48
N CYS A 40 3.89 -5.36 -18.57
CA CYS A 40 2.46 -5.50 -18.79
C CYS A 40 2.03 -6.96 -19.01
N ALA A 41 2.84 -7.74 -19.71
CA ALA A 41 2.58 -9.16 -19.90
C ALA A 41 2.65 -9.90 -18.55
N TYR A 42 3.66 -9.60 -17.73
CA TYR A 42 3.89 -10.20 -16.41
C TYR A 42 2.72 -9.91 -15.48
N TRP A 43 2.38 -8.63 -15.28
CA TRP A 43 1.30 -8.23 -14.37
C TRP A 43 -0.07 -8.72 -14.83
N LYS A 44 -0.35 -8.72 -16.15
CA LYS A 44 -1.58 -9.33 -16.68
C LYS A 44 -1.62 -10.84 -16.49
N GLN A 45 -0.49 -11.54 -16.44
CA GLN A 45 -0.46 -12.97 -16.16
C GLN A 45 -0.63 -13.23 -14.66
N TRP A 46 0.09 -12.50 -13.81
CA TRP A 46 -0.03 -12.59 -12.36
C TRP A 46 -1.46 -12.32 -11.90
N MET A 47 -2.16 -11.31 -12.44
CA MET A 47 -3.56 -11.06 -12.09
C MET A 47 -4.53 -12.20 -12.45
N LYS A 48 -4.21 -13.00 -13.48
CA LYS A 48 -5.03 -14.16 -13.86
C LYS A 48 -4.76 -15.36 -12.95
N HIS A 49 -3.53 -15.51 -12.47
CA HIS A 49 -3.08 -16.61 -11.63
C HIS A 49 -2.18 -16.06 -10.53
N PRO A 50 -2.75 -15.36 -9.54
CA PRO A 50 -1.96 -14.75 -8.47
C PRO A 50 -1.32 -15.85 -7.63
N GLU A 51 -0.09 -15.63 -7.21
CA GLU A 51 0.56 -16.51 -6.24
C GLU A 51 -0.25 -16.47 -4.92
N PRO A 52 -0.57 -17.62 -4.29
CA PRO A 52 -1.31 -17.62 -3.03
C PRO A 52 -0.54 -16.87 -1.94
N GLU A 53 -1.24 -16.44 -0.89
CA GLU A 53 -0.65 -15.75 0.28
C GLU A 53 0.17 -14.50 -0.12
N THR A 54 -0.25 -13.82 -1.17
CA THR A 54 0.30 -12.53 -1.55
C THR A 54 -0.60 -11.40 -1.06
N ILE A 55 0.03 -10.30 -0.62
CA ILE A 55 -0.64 -9.07 -0.23
C ILE A 55 -0.04 -7.89 -0.99
N ILE A 56 -0.85 -6.85 -1.15
CA ILE A 56 -0.42 -5.59 -1.76
C ILE A 56 -0.18 -4.56 -0.65
N VAL A 57 1.06 -4.10 -0.55
CA VAL A 57 1.50 -3.12 0.44
C VAL A 57 2.25 -2.00 -0.26
N SER A 58 1.78 -0.75 -0.12
CA SER A 58 2.44 0.45 -0.64
C SER A 58 2.92 0.31 -2.11
N GLY A 59 2.02 -0.15 -2.99
CA GLY A 59 2.26 -0.31 -4.43
C GLY A 59 3.13 -1.52 -4.81
N CYS A 60 3.40 -2.44 -3.88
CA CYS A 60 4.21 -3.62 -4.11
C CYS A 60 3.47 -4.90 -3.72
N VAL A 61 3.71 -5.98 -4.48
CA VAL A 61 3.25 -7.32 -4.12
C VAL A 61 4.31 -8.00 -3.26
N TYR A 62 3.88 -8.47 -2.09
CA TYR A 62 4.68 -9.27 -1.19
C TYR A 62 4.08 -10.65 -1.00
N LYS A 63 4.92 -11.68 -0.99
CA LYS A 63 4.57 -13.01 -0.51
C LYS A 63 4.76 -13.07 1.01
N GLN A 64 3.72 -13.48 1.72
CA GLN A 64 3.76 -13.73 3.15
C GLN A 64 4.42 -15.09 3.43
N SER A 65 5.38 -15.12 4.36
CA SER A 65 6.00 -16.36 4.83
C SER A 65 5.30 -16.93 6.07
N GLY A 66 4.43 -16.14 6.71
CA GLY A 66 3.68 -16.50 7.89
C GLY A 66 2.47 -15.58 8.07
N PRO A 67 1.55 -15.94 8.99
CA PRO A 67 0.32 -15.19 9.20
C PRO A 67 0.60 -13.79 9.78
N LEU A 68 -0.30 -12.86 9.48
CA LEU A 68 -0.39 -11.59 10.21
C LEU A 68 -0.78 -11.88 11.67
N PHE A 69 -0.17 -11.17 12.62
CA PHE A 69 -0.42 -11.36 14.05
C PHE A 69 -0.45 -10.03 14.79
N LYS A 70 -0.96 -10.02 16.02
CA LYS A 70 -0.88 -8.85 16.92
C LYS A 70 0.29 -9.05 17.89
N PRO A 71 1.49 -8.50 17.63
CA PRO A 71 2.61 -8.59 18.56
C PRO A 71 2.25 -7.98 19.92
N LYS A 72 2.64 -8.66 21.00
CA LYS A 72 2.60 -8.11 22.36
C LYS A 72 3.70 -7.05 22.51
N HIS A 73 3.53 -6.09 23.42
CA HIS A 73 4.52 -5.01 23.65
C HIS A 73 5.97 -5.50 23.79
N GLN A 74 6.18 -6.63 24.46
CA GLN A 74 7.52 -7.22 24.66
C GLN A 74 8.19 -7.69 23.35
N GLN A 75 7.41 -7.98 22.31
CA GLN A 75 7.88 -8.50 21.02
C GLN A 75 8.20 -7.37 20.02
N LEU A 76 7.80 -6.13 20.29
CA LEU A 76 7.93 -4.99 19.36
C LEU A 76 9.37 -4.55 19.10
N ARG A 77 10.33 -5.00 19.92
CA ARG A 77 11.77 -4.71 19.77
C ARG A 77 12.50 -5.66 18.83
N ALA A 78 11.84 -6.70 18.32
CA ALA A 78 12.46 -7.59 17.37
C ALA A 78 12.58 -6.88 16.00
N ASN A 79 13.81 -6.57 15.59
CA ASN A 79 14.13 -5.86 14.33
C ASN A 79 13.56 -6.54 13.07
N ALA A 80 13.12 -7.79 13.16
CA ALA A 80 12.54 -8.54 12.04
C ALA A 80 11.06 -8.27 11.80
N ILE A 81 10.33 -7.67 12.76
CA ILE A 81 8.90 -7.42 12.63
C ILE A 81 8.68 -6.16 11.80
N LYS A 82 7.90 -6.31 10.72
CA LYS A 82 7.32 -5.18 10.00
C LYS A 82 5.89 -4.97 10.45
N PHE A 83 5.47 -3.72 10.56
CA PHE A 83 4.11 -3.37 10.97
C PHE A 83 3.30 -2.90 9.76
N LEU A 84 2.07 -3.37 9.69
CA LEU A 84 1.13 -3.10 8.61
C LEU A 84 -0.16 -2.53 9.20
N MET A 85 -0.76 -1.57 8.51
CA MET A 85 -2.14 -1.17 8.73
C MET A 85 -3.01 -1.55 7.53
N ASP A 86 -4.13 -2.20 7.78
CA ASP A 86 -5.16 -2.47 6.79
C ASP A 86 -5.85 -1.16 6.39
N LYS A 87 -5.88 -0.86 5.09
CA LYS A 87 -6.45 0.40 4.58
C LYS A 87 -7.99 0.45 4.67
N SER A 88 -8.64 -0.71 4.70
CA SER A 88 -10.10 -0.83 4.80
C SER A 88 -10.58 -0.80 6.25
N THR A 89 -9.92 -1.54 7.14
CA THR A 89 -10.38 -1.71 8.53
C THR A 89 -9.63 -0.86 9.54
N ARG A 90 -8.49 -0.26 9.16
CA ARG A 90 -7.54 0.43 10.07
C ARG A 90 -6.95 -0.45 11.18
N ASN A 91 -7.19 -1.76 11.12
CA ASN A 91 -6.54 -2.71 12.01
C ASN A 91 -5.04 -2.77 11.73
N VAL A 92 -4.27 -2.95 12.80
CA VAL A 92 -2.81 -3.06 12.72
C VAL A 92 -2.31 -4.45 13.05
N TYR A 93 -1.27 -4.86 12.35
CA TYR A 93 -0.68 -6.18 12.44
C TYR A 93 0.85 -6.09 12.41
N GLY A 94 1.50 -7.00 13.12
CA GLY A 94 2.88 -7.39 12.87
C GLY A 94 2.94 -8.51 11.84
N CYS A 95 4.04 -8.55 11.09
CA CYS A 95 4.36 -9.64 10.19
C CYS A 95 5.86 -9.94 10.22
N LEU A 96 6.18 -11.21 9.98
CA LEU A 96 7.54 -11.70 9.81
C LEU A 96 7.67 -12.26 8.39
N GLY A 97 8.77 -11.95 7.71
CA GLY A 97 9.08 -12.54 6.41
C GLY A 97 8.14 -12.11 5.29
N LEU A 98 8.29 -10.87 4.81
CA LEU A 98 7.70 -10.42 3.54
C LEU A 98 8.75 -10.50 2.44
N ALA A 99 8.48 -11.32 1.42
CA ALA A 99 9.34 -11.41 0.25
C ALA A 99 8.74 -10.58 -0.90
N LEU A 100 9.46 -9.55 -1.34
CA LEU A 100 9.04 -8.72 -2.47
C LEU A 100 8.96 -9.56 -3.75
N ARG A 101 7.79 -9.56 -4.41
CA ARG A 101 7.58 -10.17 -5.73
C ARG A 101 7.72 -9.17 -6.86
N GLY A 102 7.35 -7.91 -6.60
CA GLY A 102 7.54 -6.84 -7.56
C GLY A 102 6.78 -5.59 -7.19
N ARG A 103 7.20 -4.47 -7.80
CA ARG A 103 6.49 -3.20 -7.72
C ARG A 103 5.42 -3.14 -8.81
N ILE A 104 4.20 -2.80 -8.41
CA ILE A 104 3.05 -2.65 -9.31
C ILE A 104 3.27 -1.39 -10.16
N PRO A 105 3.27 -1.50 -11.50
CA PRO A 105 3.37 -0.35 -12.37
C PRO A 105 2.15 0.56 -12.20
N HIS A 106 2.35 1.86 -12.31
CA HIS A 106 1.29 2.87 -12.08
C HIS A 106 0.00 2.59 -12.87
N GLN A 107 0.12 2.11 -14.12
CA GLN A 107 -1.02 1.75 -14.96
C GLN A 107 -1.91 0.61 -14.40
N PHE A 108 -1.41 -0.19 -13.45
CA PHE A 108 -2.16 -1.25 -12.76
C PHE A 108 -2.63 -0.84 -11.35
N SER A 109 -2.23 0.32 -10.83
CA SER A 109 -2.52 0.75 -9.45
C SER A 109 -4.02 0.74 -9.10
N LYS A 110 -4.89 1.09 -10.05
CA LYS A 110 -6.35 1.06 -9.87
C LYS A 110 -6.93 -0.36 -9.86
N LEU A 111 -6.30 -1.29 -10.57
CA LEU A 111 -6.73 -2.68 -10.66
C LEU A 111 -6.22 -3.51 -9.48
N LEU A 112 -5.10 -3.09 -8.91
CA LEU A 112 -4.41 -3.72 -7.80
C LEU A 112 -4.18 -2.69 -6.69
N PRO A 113 -5.27 -2.25 -6.01
CA PRO A 113 -5.14 -1.28 -4.94
C PRO A 113 -4.41 -1.88 -3.74
N ASP A 114 -3.75 -1.02 -2.98
CA ASP A 114 -3.14 -1.40 -1.71
C ASP A 114 -4.17 -1.98 -0.75
N GLN A 115 -3.84 -3.12 -0.16
CA GLN A 115 -4.60 -3.73 0.92
C GLN A 115 -4.08 -3.22 2.27
N PHE A 116 -2.75 -3.11 2.37
CA PHE A 116 -2.06 -2.62 3.55
C PHE A 116 -1.12 -1.49 3.19
N GLN A 117 -0.61 -0.84 4.23
CA GLN A 117 0.50 0.10 4.14
C GLN A 117 1.45 -0.13 5.31
N PHE A 118 2.73 0.14 5.12
CA PHE A 118 3.71 0.09 6.19
C PHE A 118 3.47 1.22 7.19
N ILE A 119 3.66 0.88 8.47
CA ILE A 119 3.61 1.85 9.56
C ILE A 119 4.83 1.66 10.46
N SER A 120 5.22 2.72 11.16
CA SER A 120 6.27 2.63 12.16
C SER A 120 5.83 1.82 13.38
N SER A 121 6.79 1.36 14.19
CA SER A 121 6.51 0.71 15.48
C SER A 121 5.78 1.65 16.44
N ASP A 122 6.10 2.95 16.41
CA ASP A 122 5.43 3.96 17.24
C ASP A 122 3.96 4.12 16.83
N THR A 123 3.70 4.22 15.53
CA THR A 123 2.33 4.26 14.99
C THR A 123 1.56 3.00 15.37
N TYR A 124 2.16 1.81 15.24
CA TYR A 124 1.55 0.56 15.70
C TYR A 124 1.18 0.62 17.19
N GLN A 125 2.09 1.07 18.04
CA GLN A 125 1.87 1.16 19.49
C GLN A 125 0.76 2.13 19.85
N ARG A 126 0.70 3.31 19.20
CA ARG A 126 -0.38 4.28 19.42
C ARG A 126 -1.74 3.71 19.03
N ILE A 127 -1.82 3.06 17.88
CA ILE A 127 -3.07 2.47 17.38
C ILE A 127 -3.54 1.33 18.31
N ASN A 128 -2.65 0.39 18.61
CA ASN A 128 -2.97 -0.76 19.45
C ASN A 128 -3.19 -0.39 20.93
N GLY A 129 -2.57 0.68 21.42
CA GLY A 129 -2.68 1.12 22.81
C GLY A 129 -3.89 2.01 23.09
N PHE A 130 -4.35 2.78 22.11
CA PHE A 130 -5.50 3.67 22.29
C PHE A 130 -6.83 2.99 21.96
N GLU A 131 -6.84 2.08 20.98
CA GLU A 131 -8.01 1.28 20.57
C GLU A 131 -9.32 2.09 20.45
N ALA A 132 -9.23 3.33 19.98
CA ALA A 132 -10.42 4.16 19.82
C ALA A 132 -11.17 3.78 18.55
N GLU A 133 -12.49 3.65 18.65
CA GLU A 133 -13.33 3.44 17.48
C GLU A 133 -13.41 4.71 16.62
N MET A 134 -13.39 5.90 17.24
CA MET A 134 -13.52 7.18 16.53
C MET A 134 -13.02 8.40 17.34
N CYS A 135 -12.72 9.50 16.66
CA CYS A 135 -12.40 10.80 17.27
C CYS A 135 -13.60 11.76 17.21
N LEU A 136 -14.02 12.25 18.39
CA LEU A 136 -15.11 13.23 18.56
C LEU A 136 -14.63 14.56 19.17
N SER A 137 -13.33 14.86 19.06
CA SER A 137 -12.74 16.06 19.67
C SER A 137 -13.16 17.33 18.93
N LYS A 138 -14.21 17.99 19.43
CA LYS A 138 -14.68 19.30 18.92
C LYS A 138 -13.57 20.34 19.06
N GLY A 139 -13.37 21.15 18.01
CA GLY A 139 -12.36 22.21 18.00
C GLY A 139 -10.92 21.79 17.65
N CYS A 140 -10.59 20.49 17.71
CA CYS A 140 -9.28 19.95 17.31
C CYS A 140 -9.09 19.96 15.79
N PHE A 141 -8.19 20.80 15.25
CA PHE A 141 -7.87 20.83 13.82
C PHE A 141 -7.15 19.56 13.34
N ASP A 142 -6.37 18.90 14.20
CA ASP A 142 -5.68 17.65 13.90
C ASP A 142 -6.65 16.51 13.56
N ARG A 143 -7.91 16.58 14.02
CA ARG A 143 -8.90 15.53 13.75
C ARG A 143 -9.05 15.27 12.26
N TYR A 144 -9.08 16.31 11.41
CA TYR A 144 -9.26 16.15 9.97
C TYR A 144 -8.13 15.36 9.30
N HIS A 145 -6.97 15.29 9.96
CA HIS A 145 -5.81 14.53 9.51
C HIS A 145 -5.63 13.22 10.27
N CYS A 146 -6.47 12.92 11.27
CA CYS A 146 -6.34 11.75 12.13
C CYS A 146 -7.00 10.50 11.52
N ILE A 147 -6.43 9.31 11.74
CA ILE A 147 -7.03 8.05 11.27
C ILE A 147 -8.38 7.74 11.93
N TRP A 148 -8.61 8.25 13.15
CA TRP A 148 -9.81 7.98 13.94
C TRP A 148 -11.00 8.86 13.53
N TYR A 149 -10.76 9.87 12.69
CA TYR A 149 -11.79 10.82 12.33
C TYR A 149 -12.65 10.29 11.18
N ASN A 150 -13.95 10.24 11.43
CA ASN A 150 -14.96 9.94 10.44
C ASN A 150 -15.99 11.08 10.41
N SER A 151 -15.99 11.86 9.32
CA SER A 151 -16.89 13.01 9.17
C SER A 151 -18.36 12.62 9.18
N SER A 152 -18.73 11.44 8.67
CA SER A 152 -20.14 11.02 8.63
C SER A 152 -20.73 10.76 10.02
N VAL A 153 -19.88 10.57 11.03
CA VAL A 153 -20.29 10.32 12.42
C VAL A 153 -20.04 11.57 13.27
N ALA A 154 -18.87 12.18 13.15
CA ALA A 154 -18.50 13.34 13.95
C ALA A 154 -19.25 14.61 13.51
N GLU A 155 -19.36 14.85 12.20
CA GLU A 155 -19.84 16.12 11.62
C GLU A 155 -20.88 15.82 10.50
N PRO A 156 -22.04 15.23 10.83
CA PRO A 156 -23.03 14.79 9.85
C PRO A 156 -23.71 15.95 9.09
N GLU A 157 -23.71 17.15 9.67
CA GLU A 157 -24.30 18.35 9.05
C GLU A 157 -23.21 19.20 8.37
N GLU A 158 -22.30 19.76 9.17
CA GLU A 158 -21.22 20.60 8.70
C GLU A 158 -19.98 20.52 9.61
N PRO A 159 -18.79 20.89 9.11
CA PRO A 159 -17.59 20.96 9.93
C PRO A 159 -17.74 21.97 11.09
N TRP A 160 -17.37 21.58 12.31
CA TRP A 160 -17.36 22.44 13.50
C TRP A 160 -16.32 23.56 13.43
N ASN A 161 -15.26 23.41 12.62
CA ASN A 161 -14.28 24.47 12.38
C ASN A 161 -13.59 24.33 11.01
N THR A 162 -12.94 25.41 10.56
CA THR A 162 -12.17 25.43 9.30
C THR A 162 -10.68 25.50 9.61
N ILE A 163 -9.89 24.63 8.98
CA ILE A 163 -8.43 24.57 9.19
C ILE A 163 -7.77 25.87 8.68
N PRO A 164 -7.01 26.59 9.52
CA PRO A 164 -6.25 27.75 9.08
C PRO A 164 -5.23 27.41 7.99
N LYS A 165 -4.98 28.32 7.05
CA LYS A 165 -4.03 28.08 5.94
C LYS A 165 -2.61 27.70 6.38
N ASN A 166 -2.17 28.22 7.53
CA ASN A 166 -0.83 28.01 8.07
C ASN A 166 -0.83 27.00 9.22
N TYR A 167 -1.87 26.16 9.32
CA TYR A 167 -1.96 25.16 10.37
C TYR A 167 -0.91 24.06 10.18
N GLN A 168 -0.19 23.75 11.25
CA GLN A 168 0.77 22.65 11.27
C GLN A 168 0.08 21.39 11.81
N ILE A 169 0.00 20.36 10.97
CA ILE A 169 -0.54 19.05 11.34
C ILE A 169 0.27 18.48 12.51
N GLY A 170 -0.42 17.99 13.54
CA GLY A 170 0.16 17.46 14.77
C GLY A 170 0.44 18.53 15.85
N SER A 171 0.22 19.81 15.56
CA SER A 171 0.57 20.91 16.50
C SER A 171 -0.29 20.95 17.76
N GLU A 172 -1.45 20.28 17.78
CA GLU A 172 -2.29 20.18 18.98
C GLU A 172 -1.78 19.14 19.97
N ASN A 173 -0.72 18.39 19.63
CA ASN A 173 -0.04 17.41 20.49
C ASN A 173 -0.98 16.36 21.11
N CYS A 174 -2.05 15.99 20.40
CA CYS A 174 -2.99 14.98 20.86
C CYS A 174 -2.27 13.61 21.00
N PRO A 175 -2.27 12.98 22.19
CA PRO A 175 -1.52 11.73 22.42
C PRO A 175 -1.98 10.55 21.55
N SER A 176 -3.24 10.57 21.10
CA SER A 176 -3.83 9.54 20.25
C SER A 176 -3.78 9.89 18.76
N PHE A 177 -3.24 11.06 18.41
CA PHE A 177 -3.15 11.48 17.02
C PHE A 177 -2.23 10.56 16.23
N VAL A 178 -2.78 10.05 15.14
CA VAL A 178 -2.05 9.34 14.09
C VAL A 178 -2.43 10.00 12.78
N ASN A 179 -1.44 10.64 12.15
CA ASN A 179 -1.64 11.30 10.87
C ASN A 179 -1.93 10.25 9.78
N LYS A 180 -3.08 10.36 9.12
CA LYS A 180 -3.51 9.46 8.05
C LYS A 180 -2.72 9.62 6.74
N TYR A 181 -1.76 10.54 6.71
CA TYR A 181 -0.86 10.79 5.58
C TYR A 181 0.59 10.37 5.85
N ASP A 182 0.99 10.14 7.11
CA ASP A 182 2.37 9.80 7.50
C ASP A 182 2.60 8.28 7.48
N PHE A 183 2.43 7.68 6.31
CA PHE A 183 2.68 6.25 6.12
C PHE A 183 3.79 6.04 5.10
N ASP A 184 4.71 5.14 5.44
CA ASP A 184 5.92 4.93 4.67
C ASP A 184 5.59 4.33 3.29
N ASN A 185 6.15 4.97 2.26
CA ASN A 185 6.28 4.43 0.92
C ASN A 185 7.69 3.81 0.77
N ASP A 186 8.05 2.87 1.66
CA ASP A 186 9.29 2.10 1.54
C ASP A 186 9.33 1.32 0.21
#